data_AF-A0A380E8Z4-F1
#
_entry.id   AF-A0A380E8Z4-F1
#
_cell.length_a   1.000
_cell.length_b   1.000
_cell.length_c   1.000
_cell.angle_alpha   90.00
_cell.angle_beta   90.00
_cell.angle_gamma   90.00
#
_symmetry.space_group_name_H-M   'P 1'
#
loop_
_entity.id
_entity.type
_entity.pdbx_description
1 polymer ?
#
loop_
_entity_poly.entity_id
_entity_poly.type
_entity_poly.pdbx_seq_one_letter_code
_entity_poly.pdbx_strand_id
1 'polypeptide(L)'
;MNKEFATTFFSKREFTFIDESPTNNLIVGTSRSGKGEIVVLSMIENYSRSSEQPSLIVNDMKGELFSASYKTLENRGYQVEIFNLDQPMESTMSFNPLQQVIDEYMKGDLGEAQEMTKQITYTLTNNEGVEDNEWNLMAGALINAMILALCEETLPKNPEKVTLYSVSNMLQTLSTKRFYKEIAIGNKVQLIEVSALDEYMERFPSHSPAKTQYATVQAAPDKMRSSIIGTALKALQPFTTDTIAKLTSHTSFDINKLGFPSIIDGYATKDSTFELGVQVFKRW
;
A
#
# COMPACT_ATOMS: atom_id res chain seq x y z
N MET A 1 -37.53 30.13 25.55
CA MET A 1 -36.37 29.23 25.72
C MET A 1 -36.32 28.80 27.18
N ASN A 2 -36.28 27.50 27.47
CA ASN A 2 -36.18 27.00 28.85
C ASN A 2 -34.92 27.60 29.50
N LYS A 3 -35.05 28.28 30.65
CA LYS A 3 -33.93 28.93 31.34
C LYS A 3 -32.85 27.92 31.72
N GLU A 4 -33.24 26.74 32.19
CA GLU A 4 -32.34 25.67 32.56
C GLU A 4 -31.57 25.18 31.32
N PHE A 5 -32.26 24.95 30.22
CA PHE A 5 -31.64 24.59 28.93
C PHE A 5 -30.65 25.66 28.44
N ALA A 6 -31.02 26.95 28.54
CA ALA A 6 -30.15 28.05 28.17
C ALA A 6 -28.88 28.09 29.04
N THR A 7 -29.03 27.90 30.35
CA THR A 7 -27.90 27.89 31.29
C THR A 7 -26.94 26.73 31.00
N THR A 8 -27.45 25.52 30.75
CA THR A 8 -26.59 24.35 30.43
C THR A 8 -25.93 24.44 29.06
N PHE A 9 -26.57 25.14 28.10
CA PHE A 9 -26.03 25.32 26.76
C PHE A 9 -24.91 26.37 26.70
N PHE A 10 -25.01 27.45 27.48
CA PHE A 10 -24.01 28.51 27.53
C PHE A 10 -22.99 28.36 28.67
N SER A 11 -23.15 27.37 29.56
CA SER A 11 -22.16 27.10 30.61
C SER A 11 -20.86 26.60 29.98
N LYS A 12 -19.76 27.30 30.29
CA LYS A 12 -18.41 26.91 29.89
C LYS A 12 -18.07 25.58 30.58
N ARG A 13 -17.96 24.50 29.81
CA ARG A 13 -17.53 23.20 30.34
C ARG A 13 -16.01 23.17 30.40
N GLU A 14 -15.45 22.70 31.51
CA GLU A 14 -13.99 22.54 31.66
C GLU A 14 -13.47 21.33 30.87
N PHE A 15 -14.33 20.34 30.61
CA PHE A 15 -14.00 19.11 29.90
C PHE A 15 -15.08 18.75 28.87
N THR A 16 -14.65 18.03 27.83
CA THR A 16 -15.50 17.40 26.81
C THR A 16 -15.27 15.90 26.88
N PHE A 17 -16.34 15.11 26.94
CA PHE A 17 -16.24 13.65 26.84
C PHE A 17 -16.20 13.21 25.39
N ILE A 18 -15.40 12.18 25.12
CA ILE A 18 -15.30 11.51 23.83
C ILE A 18 -15.89 10.11 24.01
N ASP A 19 -16.74 9.69 23.07
CA ASP A 19 -17.20 8.30 23.02
C ASP A 19 -16.09 7.45 22.38
N GLU A 20 -15.61 6.46 23.13
CA GLU A 20 -14.53 5.55 22.72
C GLU A 20 -15.05 4.30 21.97
N SER A 21 -16.38 4.18 21.81
CA SER A 21 -16.99 3.08 21.07
C SER A 21 -16.57 3.11 19.59
N PRO A 22 -16.30 1.96 18.95
CA PRO A 22 -15.89 1.88 17.54
C PRO A 22 -17.09 2.14 16.61
N THR A 23 -17.56 3.39 16.60
CA THR A 23 -18.71 3.85 15.84
C THR A 23 -18.29 4.84 14.75
N ASN A 24 -19.07 4.90 13.67
CA ASN A 24 -18.82 5.80 12.55
C ASN A 24 -19.80 6.97 12.58
N ASN A 25 -19.31 8.17 12.25
CA ASN A 25 -20.12 9.37 12.14
C ASN A 25 -20.34 9.74 10.66
N LEU A 26 -21.60 9.95 10.25
CA LEU A 26 -21.96 10.46 8.93
C LEU A 26 -22.34 11.94 9.03
N ILE A 27 -21.56 12.81 8.40
CA ILE A 27 -21.79 14.26 8.39
C ILE A 27 -22.17 14.70 6.98
N VAL A 28 -23.45 15.05 6.78
CA VAL A 28 -23.98 15.49 5.48
C VAL A 28 -24.11 17.00 5.44
N GLY A 29 -23.63 17.62 4.37
CA GLY A 29 -23.79 19.06 4.14
C GLY A 29 -23.32 19.46 2.76
N THR A 30 -23.82 20.59 2.26
CA THR A 30 -23.44 21.13 0.94
C THR A 30 -22.05 21.78 0.95
N SER A 31 -21.50 22.09 -0.22
CA SER A 31 -20.27 22.90 -0.30
C SER A 31 -20.49 24.25 0.38
N ARG A 32 -19.47 24.75 1.08
CA ARG A 32 -19.50 26.00 1.89
C ARG A 32 -20.44 25.98 3.10
N SER A 33 -20.95 24.82 3.52
CA SER A 33 -21.73 24.69 4.75
C SER A 33 -20.88 24.66 6.04
N GLY A 34 -19.57 24.86 5.94
CA GLY A 34 -18.65 24.87 7.09
C GLY A 34 -18.25 23.50 7.64
N LYS A 35 -18.50 22.38 6.94
CA LYS A 35 -18.17 21.03 7.48
C LYS A 35 -16.71 20.88 7.94
N GLY A 36 -15.75 21.32 7.13
CA GLY A 36 -14.33 21.23 7.47
C GLY A 36 -13.99 22.03 8.73
N GLU A 37 -14.45 23.28 8.79
CA GLU A 37 -14.11 24.21 9.86
C GLU A 37 -14.88 23.94 11.17
N ILE A 38 -16.19 23.69 11.09
CA ILE A 38 -17.04 23.52 12.27
C ILE A 38 -16.91 22.12 12.84
N VAL A 39 -16.76 21.09 11.99
CA VAL A 39 -16.80 19.70 12.43
C VAL A 39 -15.41 19.07 12.45
N VAL A 40 -14.70 19.05 11.32
CA VAL A 40 -13.44 18.30 11.22
C VAL A 40 -12.32 18.97 12.04
N LEU A 41 -12.13 20.29 11.95
CA LEU A 41 -11.15 21.00 12.79
C LEU A 41 -11.50 20.88 14.29
N SER A 42 -12.78 20.97 14.65
CA SER A 42 -13.22 20.75 16.04
C SER A 42 -12.90 19.33 16.52
N MET A 43 -13.04 18.32 15.65
CA MET A 43 -12.64 16.94 15.97
C MET A 43 -11.13 16.81 16.16
N ILE A 44 -10.33 17.35 15.23
CA ILE A 44 -8.85 17.36 15.36
C ILE A 44 -8.44 18.04 16.68
N GLU A 45 -9.03 19.19 16.99
CA GLU A 45 -8.75 19.95 18.22
C GLU A 45 -9.15 19.19 19.49
N ASN A 46 -10.30 18.52 19.50
CA ASN A 46 -10.75 17.75 20.66
C ASN A 46 -9.92 16.48 20.85
N TYR A 47 -9.69 15.71 19.78
CA TYR A 47 -8.93 14.47 19.85
C TYR A 47 -7.47 14.70 20.23
N SER A 48 -6.83 15.74 19.69
CA SER A 48 -5.43 16.02 20.02
C SER A 48 -5.18 16.51 21.46
N ARG A 49 -6.24 16.89 22.19
CA ARG A 49 -6.19 17.24 23.63
C ARG A 49 -6.70 16.13 24.54
N SER A 50 -7.11 14.99 23.98
CA SER A 50 -7.56 13.83 24.74
C SER A 50 -6.47 13.40 25.73
N SER A 51 -6.87 12.92 26.91
CA SER A 51 -5.93 12.31 27.88
C SER A 51 -5.21 11.10 27.27
N GLU A 52 -5.89 10.37 26.39
CA GLU A 52 -5.31 9.35 25.53
C GLU A 52 -5.36 9.85 24.08
N GLN A 53 -4.24 10.39 23.60
CA GLN A 53 -4.12 10.95 22.26
C GLN A 53 -4.19 9.86 21.18
N PRO A 54 -5.20 9.86 20.29
CA PRO A 54 -5.27 8.90 19.20
C PRO A 54 -4.37 9.32 18.03
N SER A 55 -3.98 8.38 17.18
CA SER A 55 -3.46 8.69 15.84
C SER A 55 -4.56 9.30 14.97
N LEU A 56 -4.20 10.27 14.13
CA LEU A 56 -5.13 10.98 13.25
C LEU A 56 -4.77 10.74 11.79
N ILE A 57 -5.72 10.26 10.99
CA ILE A 57 -5.62 10.17 9.53
C ILE A 57 -6.71 11.10 8.97
N VAL A 58 -6.30 12.14 8.25
CA VAL A 58 -7.20 13.18 7.78
C VAL A 58 -7.09 13.29 6.26
N ASN A 59 -8.17 12.97 5.56
CA ASN A 59 -8.28 13.22 4.12
C ASN A 59 -8.58 14.70 3.88
N ASP A 60 -7.58 15.45 3.42
CA ASP A 60 -7.67 16.89 3.18
C ASP A 60 -7.45 17.22 1.70
N MET A 61 -8.54 17.24 0.92
CA MET A 61 -8.48 17.51 -0.52
C MET A 61 -8.00 18.93 -0.88
N LYS A 62 -7.92 19.86 0.10
CA LYS A 62 -7.60 21.27 -0.16
C LYS A 62 -6.38 21.79 0.60
N GLY A 63 -5.87 21.03 1.57
CA GLY A 63 -4.78 21.45 2.46
C GLY A 63 -5.19 22.45 3.54
N GLU A 64 -6.48 22.83 3.62
CA GLU A 64 -6.99 23.81 4.58
C GLU A 64 -6.91 23.29 6.02
N LEU A 65 -7.17 21.99 6.22
CA LEU A 65 -7.15 21.35 7.54
C LEU A 65 -5.71 21.19 8.04
N PHE A 66 -4.81 20.75 7.17
CA PHE A 66 -3.38 20.63 7.49
C PHE A 66 -2.80 22.00 7.87
N SER A 67 -2.98 23.01 7.01
CA SER A 67 -2.48 24.37 7.25
C SER A 67 -2.98 24.96 8.57
N ALA A 68 -4.25 24.72 8.92
CA ALA A 68 -4.84 25.22 10.16
C ALA A 68 -4.38 24.48 11.44
N SER A 69 -3.95 23.22 11.34
CA SER A 69 -3.75 22.36 12.52
C SER A 69 -2.32 21.88 12.77
N TYR A 70 -1.46 21.79 11.74
CA TYR A 70 -0.18 21.06 11.85
C TYR A 70 0.70 21.57 13.00
N LYS A 71 0.90 22.89 13.11
CA LYS A 71 1.77 23.48 14.14
C LYS A 71 1.24 23.24 15.56
N THR A 72 -0.08 23.21 15.71
CA THR A 72 -0.72 22.91 16.99
C THR A 72 -0.53 21.43 17.35
N LEU A 73 -0.65 20.53 16.37
CA LEU A 73 -0.40 19.10 16.56
C LEU A 73 1.06 18.84 16.93
N GLU A 74 2.03 19.44 16.22
CA GLU A 74 3.47 19.34 16.55
C GLU A 74 3.74 19.82 17.98
N ASN A 75 3.19 20.98 18.38
CA ASN A 75 3.32 21.49 19.75
C ASN A 75 2.70 20.57 20.82
N ARG A 76 1.80 19.68 20.43
CA ARG A 76 1.15 18.68 21.28
C ARG A 76 1.85 17.32 21.23
N GLY A 77 3.01 17.22 20.58
CA GLY A 77 3.83 16.00 20.52
C GLY A 77 3.46 15.04 19.38
N TYR A 78 2.59 15.44 18.45
CA TYR A 78 2.32 14.62 17.27
C TYR A 78 3.48 14.69 16.28
N GLN A 79 3.88 13.54 15.74
CA GLN A 79 4.59 13.50 14.47
C GLN A 79 3.57 13.73 13.35
N VAL A 80 3.74 14.84 12.62
CA VAL A 80 2.80 15.24 11.56
C VAL A 80 3.45 15.00 10.20
N GLU A 81 2.84 14.14 9.39
CA GLU A 81 3.25 13.84 8.03
C GLU A 81 2.15 14.24 7.05
N ILE A 82 2.52 14.61 5.82
CA ILE A 82 1.58 14.92 4.73
C ILE A 82 1.90 14.05 3.52
N PHE A 83 0.89 13.39 2.94
CA PHE A 83 0.99 12.67 1.68
C PHE A 83 0.22 13.41 0.60
N ASN A 84 0.92 14.24 -0.16
CA ASN A 84 0.34 15.14 -1.14
C ASN A 84 0.45 14.56 -2.56
N LEU A 85 -0.70 14.12 -3.10
CA LEU A 85 -0.80 13.60 -4.47
C LEU A 85 -0.85 14.71 -5.54
N ASP A 86 -1.22 15.94 -5.17
CA ASP A 86 -1.33 17.09 -6.10
C ASP A 86 0.03 17.76 -6.33
N GLN A 87 0.83 17.88 -5.25
CA GLN A 87 2.18 18.45 -5.28
C GLN A 87 3.23 17.44 -4.78
N PRO A 88 3.42 16.31 -5.49
CA PRO A 88 4.27 15.19 -5.07
C PRO A 88 5.77 15.51 -5.00
N MET A 89 6.19 16.67 -5.51
CA MET A 89 7.59 17.12 -5.53
C MET A 89 7.91 18.16 -4.44
N GLU A 90 6.93 18.54 -3.62
CA GLU A 90 7.12 19.45 -2.49
C GLU A 90 7.47 18.68 -1.21
N SER A 91 7.43 19.33 -0.03
CA SER A 91 7.67 18.68 1.27
C SER A 91 6.53 17.73 1.64
N THR A 92 6.50 16.55 1.01
CA THR A 92 5.57 15.45 1.25
C THR A 92 6.32 14.20 1.69
N MET A 93 5.69 13.40 2.55
CA MET A 93 6.18 12.07 2.87
C MET A 93 6.14 11.19 1.62
N SER A 94 7.03 10.21 1.55
CA SER A 94 7.03 9.16 0.54
C SER A 94 6.47 7.87 1.14
N PHE A 95 5.71 7.14 0.35
CA PHE A 95 5.08 5.89 0.78
C PHE A 95 5.15 4.88 -0.35
N ASN A 96 5.98 3.85 -0.18
CA ASN A 96 5.99 2.69 -1.07
C ASN A 96 4.95 1.69 -0.59
N PRO A 97 3.89 1.42 -1.38
CA PRO A 97 2.86 0.44 -1.00
C PRO A 97 3.40 -0.97 -0.76
N LEU A 98 4.57 -1.31 -1.32
CA LEU A 98 5.19 -2.61 -1.18
C LEU A 98 6.07 -2.74 0.07
N GLN A 99 6.17 -1.71 0.93
CA GLN A 99 7.11 -1.71 2.05
C GLN A 99 6.89 -2.90 3.00
N GLN A 100 5.65 -3.16 3.40
CA GLN A 100 5.38 -4.29 4.31
C GLN A 100 5.68 -5.64 3.63
N VAL A 101 5.43 -5.77 2.32
CA VAL A 101 5.82 -6.97 1.55
C VAL A 101 7.32 -7.18 1.58
N ILE A 102 8.11 -6.11 1.37
CA ILE A 102 9.58 -6.16 1.44
C ILE A 102 10.02 -6.61 2.84
N ASP A 103 9.44 -6.01 3.88
CA ASP A 103 9.81 -6.28 5.27
C ASP A 103 9.57 -7.75 5.64
N GLU A 104 8.39 -8.31 5.34
CA GLU A 104 8.09 -9.73 5.62
C GLU A 104 8.88 -10.70 4.75
N TYR A 105 9.13 -10.33 3.49
CA TYR A 105 9.99 -11.14 2.63
C TYR A 105 11.42 -11.21 3.20
N MET A 106 11.95 -10.08 3.71
CA MET A 106 13.27 -10.04 4.36
C MET A 106 13.31 -10.76 5.70
N LYS A 107 12.20 -10.80 6.44
CA LYS A 107 12.04 -11.63 7.66
C LYS A 107 11.99 -13.13 7.34
N GLY A 108 11.74 -13.49 6.08
CA GLY A 108 11.58 -14.87 5.64
C GLY A 108 10.17 -15.42 5.82
N ASP A 109 9.21 -14.59 6.22
CA ASP A 109 7.79 -14.97 6.26
C ASP A 109 7.18 -14.82 4.86
N LEU A 110 7.48 -15.80 4.02
CA LEU A 110 6.96 -15.84 2.65
C LEU A 110 5.43 -15.99 2.61
N GLY A 111 4.81 -16.50 3.69
CA GLY A 111 3.36 -16.64 3.78
C GLY A 111 2.71 -15.27 3.92
N GLU A 112 3.16 -14.50 4.91
CA GLU A 112 2.66 -13.15 5.16
C GLU A 112 2.98 -12.20 4.00
N ALA A 113 4.18 -12.30 3.42
CA ALA A 113 4.55 -11.52 2.24
C ALA A 113 3.60 -11.77 1.05
N GLN A 114 3.16 -13.02 0.83
CA GLN A 114 2.20 -13.35 -0.22
C GLN A 114 0.81 -12.77 0.07
N GLU A 115 0.33 -12.86 1.30
CA GLU A 115 -1.00 -12.37 1.67
C GLU A 115 -1.07 -10.84 1.55
N MET A 116 -0.05 -10.12 2.02
CA MET A 116 0.02 -8.67 1.83
C MET A 116 0.13 -8.27 0.36
N THR A 117 0.91 -9.00 -0.43
CA THR A 117 0.97 -8.76 -1.88
C THR A 117 -0.43 -8.87 -2.49
N LYS A 118 -1.20 -9.89 -2.11
CA LYS A 118 -2.57 -10.11 -2.58
C LYS A 118 -3.54 -9.00 -2.15
N GLN A 119 -3.43 -8.49 -0.93
CA GLN A 119 -4.27 -7.37 -0.47
C GLN A 119 -4.00 -6.09 -1.27
N ILE A 120 -2.73 -5.81 -1.54
CA ILE A 120 -2.32 -4.66 -2.36
C ILE A 120 -2.86 -4.83 -3.78
N THR A 121 -2.63 -5.98 -4.42
CA THR A 121 -3.09 -6.18 -5.81
C THR A 121 -4.60 -6.22 -5.93
N TYR A 122 -5.33 -6.75 -4.95
CA TYR A 122 -6.79 -6.67 -4.92
C TYR A 122 -7.26 -5.21 -4.96
N THR A 123 -6.64 -4.34 -4.16
CA THR A 123 -6.91 -2.89 -4.17
C THR A 123 -6.60 -2.27 -5.54
N LEU A 124 -5.51 -2.69 -6.20
CA LEU A 124 -5.14 -2.16 -7.52
C LEU A 124 -6.12 -2.59 -8.64
N THR A 125 -6.65 -3.80 -8.57
CA THR A 125 -7.47 -4.38 -9.66
C THR A 125 -8.97 -4.21 -9.47
N ASN A 126 -9.46 -4.04 -8.24
CA ASN A 126 -10.89 -4.01 -7.90
C ASN A 126 -11.29 -2.69 -7.22
N ASN A 127 -10.95 -1.56 -7.85
CA ASN A 127 -11.35 -0.23 -7.39
C ASN A 127 -12.87 -0.01 -7.48
N GLU A 128 -13.39 0.96 -6.72
CA GLU A 128 -14.82 1.30 -6.69
C GLU A 128 -15.43 1.45 -8.10
N GLY A 129 -16.53 0.74 -8.35
CA GLY A 129 -17.24 0.75 -9.64
C GLY A 129 -16.70 -0.23 -10.68
N VAL A 130 -15.65 -1.00 -10.37
CA VAL A 130 -15.21 -2.14 -11.18
C VAL A 130 -15.84 -3.41 -10.61
N GLU A 131 -16.68 -4.10 -11.39
CA GLU A 131 -17.18 -5.41 -10.99
C GLU A 131 -16.02 -6.41 -10.90
N ASP A 132 -15.93 -7.09 -9.75
CA ASP A 132 -15.08 -8.27 -9.58
C ASP A 132 -15.38 -9.25 -10.71
N ASN A 133 -14.36 -9.52 -11.53
CA ASN A 133 -14.46 -10.45 -12.62
C ASN A 133 -13.16 -11.25 -12.75
N GLU A 134 -13.23 -12.34 -13.51
CA GLU A 134 -12.11 -13.27 -13.69
C GLU A 134 -10.85 -12.58 -14.26
N TRP A 135 -11.01 -11.51 -15.06
CA TRP A 135 -9.88 -10.77 -15.61
C TRP A 135 -9.12 -10.00 -14.53
N ASN A 136 -9.83 -9.39 -13.59
CA ASN A 136 -9.19 -8.67 -12.47
C ASN A 136 -8.44 -9.65 -11.57
N LEU A 137 -9.04 -10.81 -11.28
CA LEU A 137 -8.39 -11.87 -10.50
C LEU A 137 -7.09 -12.34 -11.17
N MET A 138 -7.12 -12.61 -12.48
CA MET A 138 -5.94 -13.05 -13.22
C MET A 138 -4.89 -11.95 -13.38
N ALA A 139 -5.32 -10.69 -13.54
CA ALA A 139 -4.43 -9.55 -13.55
C ALA A 139 -3.76 -9.36 -12.18
N GLY A 140 -4.50 -9.53 -11.09
CA GLY A 140 -3.97 -9.51 -9.73
C GLY A 140 -2.94 -10.61 -9.52
N ALA A 141 -3.22 -11.85 -9.96
CA ALA A 141 -2.28 -12.96 -9.91
C ALA A 141 -0.99 -12.66 -10.72
N LEU A 142 -1.11 -12.04 -11.89
CA LEU A 142 0.04 -11.59 -12.67
C LEU A 142 0.86 -10.55 -11.90
N ILE A 143 0.22 -9.51 -11.34
CA ILE A 143 0.93 -8.48 -10.57
C ILE A 143 1.58 -9.09 -9.32
N ASN A 144 0.92 -10.02 -8.62
CA ASN A 144 1.47 -10.76 -7.48
C ASN A 144 2.76 -11.48 -7.89
N ALA A 145 2.71 -12.24 -8.99
CA ALA A 145 3.87 -12.96 -9.50
C ALA A 145 5.04 -12.01 -9.80
N MET A 146 4.75 -10.85 -10.39
CA MET A 146 5.76 -9.86 -10.74
C MET A 146 6.38 -9.18 -9.52
N ILE A 147 5.58 -8.84 -8.50
CA ILE A 147 6.08 -8.28 -7.23
C ILE A 147 7.00 -9.31 -6.54
N LEU A 148 6.52 -10.54 -6.38
CA LEU A 148 7.27 -11.59 -5.69
C LEU A 148 8.54 -12.00 -6.43
N ALA A 149 8.50 -12.03 -7.77
CA ALA A 149 9.69 -12.27 -8.59
C ALA A 149 10.74 -11.17 -8.38
N LEU A 150 10.29 -9.91 -8.35
CA LEU A 150 11.17 -8.78 -8.10
C LEU A 150 11.77 -8.83 -6.69
N CYS A 151 10.99 -9.21 -5.67
CA CYS A 151 11.48 -9.45 -4.32
C CYS A 151 12.58 -10.53 -4.31
N GLU A 152 12.33 -11.69 -4.92
CA GLU A 152 13.26 -12.83 -4.95
C GLU A 152 14.59 -12.49 -5.66
N GLU A 153 14.55 -11.68 -6.72
CA GLU A 153 15.76 -11.27 -7.45
C GLU A 153 16.55 -10.16 -6.78
N THR A 154 15.88 -9.23 -6.09
CA THR A 154 16.50 -7.99 -5.60
C THR A 154 16.85 -8.04 -4.13
N LEU A 155 16.10 -8.78 -3.31
CA LEU A 155 16.30 -8.83 -1.87
C LEU A 155 17.36 -9.87 -1.47
N PRO A 156 18.14 -9.60 -0.41
CA PRO A 156 18.16 -8.37 0.41
C PRO A 156 19.05 -7.26 -0.17
N LYS A 157 19.61 -7.44 -1.38
CA LYS A 157 20.72 -6.61 -1.89
C LYS A 157 20.30 -5.20 -2.33
N ASN A 158 19.11 -5.05 -2.90
CA ASN A 158 18.62 -3.82 -3.51
C ASN A 158 17.11 -3.62 -3.22
N PRO A 159 16.68 -3.51 -1.96
CA PRO A 159 15.27 -3.36 -1.59
C PRO A 159 14.60 -2.13 -2.22
N GLU A 160 15.36 -1.07 -2.48
CA GLU A 160 14.89 0.16 -3.12
C GLU A 160 14.40 -0.05 -4.57
N LYS A 161 14.72 -1.20 -5.18
CA LYS A 161 14.22 -1.55 -6.52
C LYS A 161 12.81 -2.12 -6.50
N VAL A 162 12.32 -2.59 -5.35
CA VAL A 162 10.99 -3.19 -5.21
C VAL A 162 9.94 -2.09 -5.09
N THR A 163 9.45 -1.62 -6.23
CA THR A 163 8.41 -0.57 -6.32
C THR A 163 7.38 -0.95 -7.37
N LEU A 164 6.15 -0.42 -7.28
CA LEU A 164 5.14 -0.63 -8.31
C LEU A 164 5.55 -0.06 -9.67
N TYR A 165 6.40 0.98 -9.68
CA TYR A 165 7.03 1.49 -10.90
C TYR A 165 7.93 0.44 -11.56
N SER A 166 8.84 -0.18 -10.79
CA SER A 166 9.70 -1.25 -11.29
C SER A 166 8.90 -2.44 -11.80
N VAL A 167 7.86 -2.85 -11.07
CA VAL A 167 6.95 -3.93 -11.46
C VAL A 167 6.27 -3.62 -12.80
N SER A 168 5.78 -2.40 -12.99
CA SER A 168 5.16 -1.95 -14.25
C SER A 168 6.14 -1.98 -15.42
N ASN A 169 7.34 -1.41 -15.24
CA ASN A 169 8.38 -1.40 -16.27
C ASN A 169 8.84 -2.80 -16.66
N MET A 170 9.01 -3.67 -15.67
CA MET A 170 9.38 -5.06 -15.86
C MET A 170 8.29 -5.80 -16.64
N LEU A 171 7.01 -5.66 -16.25
CA LEU A 171 5.90 -6.29 -16.95
C LEU A 171 5.80 -5.78 -18.40
N GLN A 172 5.90 -4.48 -18.62
CA GLN A 172 5.85 -3.89 -19.96
C GLN A 172 6.99 -4.39 -20.86
N THR A 173 8.20 -4.49 -20.31
CA THR A 173 9.38 -4.99 -21.03
C THR A 173 9.25 -6.47 -21.40
N LEU A 174 8.82 -7.30 -20.45
CA LEU A 174 8.69 -8.75 -20.67
C LEU A 174 7.49 -9.10 -21.56
N SER A 175 6.42 -8.31 -21.50
CA SER A 175 5.21 -8.55 -22.30
C SER A 175 5.42 -8.31 -23.80
N THR A 176 6.33 -7.40 -24.16
CA THR A 176 6.62 -7.01 -25.55
C THR A 176 7.75 -7.80 -26.19
N LYS A 177 8.65 -8.38 -25.39
CA LYS A 177 9.79 -9.16 -25.90
C LYS A 177 9.38 -10.59 -26.23
N ARG A 178 9.97 -11.10 -27.32
CA ARG A 178 9.83 -12.46 -27.82
C ARG A 178 11.20 -13.00 -28.17
N PHE A 179 11.43 -14.28 -27.89
CA PHE A 179 12.65 -15.00 -28.23
C PHE A 179 12.31 -16.16 -29.15
N TYR A 180 13.25 -16.56 -29.99
CA TYR A 180 13.11 -17.77 -30.79
C TYR A 180 14.06 -18.83 -30.23
N LYS A 181 13.52 -19.99 -29.90
CA LYS A 181 14.31 -21.16 -29.47
C LYS A 181 14.32 -22.20 -30.57
N GLU A 182 15.51 -22.70 -30.88
CA GLU A 182 15.67 -23.87 -31.73
C GLU A 182 15.40 -25.13 -30.90
N ILE A 183 14.35 -25.86 -31.27
CA ILE A 183 14.02 -27.14 -30.67
C ILE A 183 14.21 -28.22 -31.72
N ALA A 184 15.08 -29.18 -31.42
CA ALA A 184 15.27 -30.37 -32.24
C ALA A 184 14.17 -31.38 -31.92
N ILE A 185 13.24 -31.57 -32.85
CA ILE A 185 12.21 -32.61 -32.77
C ILE A 185 12.56 -33.67 -33.82
N GLY A 186 13.27 -34.71 -33.39
CA GLY A 186 13.87 -35.70 -34.30
C GLY A 186 14.97 -35.07 -35.16
N ASN A 187 14.94 -35.30 -36.48
CA ASN A 187 15.93 -34.76 -37.43
C ASN A 187 15.59 -33.35 -37.95
N LYS A 188 14.58 -32.67 -37.39
CA LYS A 188 14.17 -31.32 -37.81
C LYS A 188 14.41 -30.34 -36.67
N VAL A 189 15.10 -29.26 -36.98
CA VAL A 189 15.20 -28.08 -36.11
C VAL A 189 14.01 -27.18 -36.42
N GLN A 190 13.21 -26.87 -35.40
CA GLN A 190 12.13 -25.89 -35.50
C GLN A 190 12.44 -24.69 -34.62
N LEU A 191 12.23 -23.49 -35.15
CA LEU A 191 12.27 -22.25 -34.39
C LEU A 191 10.88 -22.03 -33.78
N ILE A 192 10.81 -22.05 -32.45
CA ILE A 192 9.59 -21.80 -31.70
C ILE A 192 9.72 -20.43 -31.04
N GLU A 193 8.72 -19.59 -31.24
CA GLU A 193 8.60 -18.30 -30.56
C GLU A 193 8.20 -18.54 -29.10
N VAL A 194 8.92 -17.92 -28.17
CA VAL A 194 8.71 -18.04 -26.73
C VAL A 194 8.56 -16.65 -26.13
N SER A 195 7.56 -16.49 -25.26
CA SER A 195 7.34 -15.26 -24.50
C SER A 195 8.51 -14.98 -23.56
N ALA A 196 9.02 -13.75 -23.56
CA ALA A 196 10.04 -13.35 -22.60
C ALA A 196 9.56 -13.43 -21.15
N LEU A 197 8.25 -13.25 -20.91
CA LEU A 197 7.64 -13.39 -19.59
C LEU A 197 7.66 -14.84 -19.11
N ASP A 198 7.34 -15.81 -19.99
CA ASP A 198 7.39 -17.23 -19.64
C ASP A 198 8.83 -17.66 -19.33
N GLU A 199 9.77 -17.24 -20.18
CA GLU A 199 11.19 -17.54 -20.00
C GLU A 199 11.75 -16.95 -18.71
N TYR A 200 11.31 -15.75 -18.34
CA TYR A 200 11.71 -15.11 -17.11
C TYR A 200 11.18 -15.89 -15.90
N MET A 201 9.90 -16.26 -15.91
CA MET A 201 9.27 -17.03 -14.83
C MET A 201 9.83 -18.45 -14.69
N GLU A 202 10.34 -19.04 -15.77
CA GLU A 202 10.90 -20.41 -15.75
C GLU A 202 12.21 -20.49 -14.95
N ARG A 203 12.92 -19.37 -14.78
CA ARG A 203 14.17 -19.31 -13.99
C ARG A 203 13.96 -19.56 -12.51
N PHE A 204 12.76 -19.31 -12.01
CA PHE A 204 12.43 -19.50 -10.61
C PHE A 204 12.19 -20.99 -10.30
N PRO A 205 12.57 -21.47 -9.09
CA PRO A 205 12.25 -22.81 -8.64
C PRO A 205 10.74 -23.08 -8.65
N SER A 206 10.33 -24.34 -8.84
CA SER A 206 8.90 -24.72 -8.85
C SER A 206 8.14 -24.40 -7.56
N HIS A 207 8.84 -24.22 -6.45
CA HIS A 207 8.27 -23.84 -5.15
C HIS A 207 8.34 -22.33 -4.87
N SER A 208 8.82 -21.52 -5.82
CA SER A 208 8.80 -20.06 -5.68
C SER A 208 7.35 -19.56 -5.64
N PRO A 209 7.01 -18.67 -4.68
CA PRO A 209 5.72 -17.97 -4.67
C PRO A 209 5.41 -17.26 -6.00
N ALA A 210 6.43 -16.65 -6.62
CA ALA A 210 6.27 -15.93 -7.88
C ALA A 210 5.79 -16.86 -9.01
N LYS A 211 6.47 -18.01 -9.17
CA LYS A 211 6.13 -19.01 -10.20
C LYS A 211 4.75 -19.63 -9.94
N THR A 212 4.41 -19.85 -8.67
CA THR A 212 3.10 -20.38 -8.27
C THR A 212 1.96 -19.43 -8.66
N GLN A 213 2.10 -18.14 -8.38
CA GLN A 213 1.11 -17.12 -8.76
C GLN A 213 0.99 -16.97 -10.29
N TYR A 214 2.11 -17.11 -11.01
CA TYR A 214 2.12 -17.02 -12.47
C TYR A 214 1.46 -18.21 -13.19
N ALA A 215 1.42 -19.39 -12.57
CA ALA A 215 0.95 -20.63 -13.20
C ALA A 215 -0.45 -20.52 -13.83
N THR A 216 -1.38 -19.82 -13.17
CA THR A 216 -2.73 -19.57 -13.69
C THR A 216 -2.72 -18.73 -14.96
N VAL A 217 -1.83 -17.74 -15.05
CA VAL A 217 -1.65 -16.87 -16.22
C VAL A 217 -0.96 -17.64 -17.36
N GLN A 218 0.00 -18.50 -17.02
CA GLN A 218 0.70 -19.36 -17.98
C GLN A 218 -0.23 -20.37 -18.65
N ALA A 219 -1.20 -20.91 -17.92
CA ALA A 219 -2.17 -21.87 -18.44
C ALA A 219 -3.24 -21.23 -19.36
N ALA A 220 -3.35 -19.90 -19.37
CA ALA A 220 -4.36 -19.20 -20.16
C ALA A 220 -3.99 -19.17 -21.66
N PRO A 221 -4.98 -19.25 -22.59
CA PRO A 221 -4.73 -19.10 -24.03
C PRO A 221 -4.16 -17.71 -24.39
N ASP A 222 -3.40 -17.59 -25.46
CA ASP A 222 -2.69 -16.34 -25.83
C ASP A 222 -3.57 -15.08 -25.92
N LYS A 223 -4.78 -15.22 -26.49
CA LYS A 223 -5.74 -14.10 -26.56
C LYS A 223 -6.17 -13.65 -25.17
N MET A 224 -6.35 -14.60 -24.25
CA MET A 224 -6.68 -14.33 -22.85
C MET A 224 -5.48 -13.68 -22.14
N ARG A 225 -4.27 -14.21 -22.34
CA ARG A 225 -3.04 -13.64 -21.77
C ARG A 225 -2.83 -12.18 -22.14
N SER A 226 -3.08 -11.83 -23.41
CA SER A 226 -2.96 -10.45 -23.88
C SER A 226 -3.91 -9.51 -23.15
N SER A 227 -5.14 -9.94 -22.90
CA SER A 227 -6.12 -9.18 -22.10
C SER A 227 -5.72 -9.08 -20.63
N ILE A 228 -5.22 -10.17 -20.02
CA ILE A 228 -4.74 -10.18 -18.63
C ILE A 228 -3.60 -9.17 -18.44
N ILE A 229 -2.62 -9.19 -19.34
CA ILE A 229 -1.49 -8.25 -19.34
C ILE A 229 -1.99 -6.81 -19.49
N GLY A 230 -2.93 -6.57 -20.41
CA GLY A 230 -3.53 -5.25 -20.60
C GLY A 230 -4.21 -4.72 -19.34
N THR A 231 -5.00 -5.55 -18.65
CA THR A 231 -5.65 -5.20 -17.38
C THR A 231 -4.62 -4.93 -16.27
N ALA A 232 -3.58 -5.76 -16.15
CA ALA A 232 -2.53 -5.58 -15.16
C ALA A 232 -1.74 -4.27 -15.37
N LEU A 233 -1.36 -3.97 -16.63
CA LEU A 233 -0.67 -2.71 -16.95
C LEU A 233 -1.57 -1.48 -16.70
N LYS A 234 -2.88 -1.59 -16.94
CA LYS A 234 -3.83 -0.52 -16.61
C LYS A 234 -3.90 -0.28 -15.10
N ALA A 235 -3.93 -1.33 -14.28
CA ALA A 235 -3.94 -1.21 -12.83
C ALA A 235 -2.65 -0.55 -12.29
N LEU A 236 -1.51 -0.81 -12.94
CA LEU A 236 -0.20 -0.25 -12.56
C LEU A 236 0.06 1.16 -13.13
N GLN A 237 -0.75 1.61 -14.10
CA GLN A 237 -0.58 2.89 -14.81
C GLN A 237 -0.42 4.11 -13.88
N PRO A 238 -1.17 4.26 -12.77
CA PRO A 238 -1.04 5.41 -11.87
C PRO A 238 0.39 5.60 -11.32
N PHE A 239 1.16 4.51 -11.19
CA PHE A 239 2.52 4.53 -10.62
C PHE A 239 3.62 4.81 -11.64
N THR A 240 3.28 5.00 -12.92
CA THR A 240 4.27 5.15 -14.01
C THR A 240 4.68 6.59 -14.29
N THR A 241 3.95 7.58 -13.78
CA THR A 241 4.32 8.99 -13.94
C THR A 241 5.54 9.30 -13.08
N ASP A 242 6.46 10.13 -13.58
CA ASP A 242 7.74 10.43 -12.89
C ASP A 242 7.53 10.91 -11.44
N THR A 243 6.51 11.76 -11.24
CA THR A 243 6.21 12.31 -9.92
C THR A 243 5.65 11.29 -8.95
N ILE A 244 4.70 10.44 -9.37
CA ILE A 244 4.13 9.40 -8.50
C ILE A 244 5.13 8.27 -8.28
N ALA A 245 5.94 7.92 -9.30
CA ALA A 245 7.02 6.96 -9.16
C ALA A 245 8.03 7.40 -8.09
N LYS A 246 8.39 8.69 -8.05
CA LYS A 246 9.24 9.25 -6.99
C LYS A 246 8.56 9.24 -5.62
N LEU A 247 7.30 9.69 -5.55
CA LEU A 247 6.51 9.72 -4.31
C LEU A 247 6.35 8.31 -3.68
N THR A 248 6.28 7.28 -4.52
CA THR A 248 6.08 5.88 -4.11
C THR A 248 7.34 5.02 -4.18
N SER A 249 8.51 5.64 -4.35
CA SER A 249 9.79 4.94 -4.53
C SER A 249 10.35 4.33 -3.24
N HIS A 250 9.99 4.88 -2.10
CA HIS A 250 10.43 4.46 -0.78
C HIS A 250 9.42 4.91 0.27
N THR A 251 9.56 4.42 1.49
CA THR A 251 8.74 4.81 2.63
C THR A 251 9.56 5.67 3.59
N SER A 252 9.13 6.91 3.82
CA SER A 252 9.80 7.84 4.75
C SER A 252 9.28 7.74 6.19
N PHE A 253 8.11 7.13 6.37
CA PHE A 253 7.48 6.92 7.67
C PHE A 253 7.03 5.47 7.82
N ASP A 254 7.42 4.82 8.91
CA ASP A 254 6.98 3.46 9.23
C ASP A 254 5.49 3.45 9.59
N ILE A 255 4.67 2.98 8.66
CA ILE A 255 3.21 2.95 8.79
C ILE A 255 2.73 2.07 9.94
N ASN A 256 3.54 1.09 10.39
CA ASN A 256 3.17 0.25 11.53
C ASN A 256 3.09 1.06 12.84
N LYS A 257 3.74 2.24 12.89
CA LYS A 257 3.66 3.16 14.04
C LYS A 257 2.30 3.86 14.15
N LEU A 258 1.48 3.79 13.11
CA LEU A 258 0.13 4.36 13.12
C LEU A 258 -0.77 3.51 14.01
N GLY A 259 -1.25 4.08 15.12
CA GLY A 259 -2.06 3.36 16.11
C GLY A 259 -1.26 2.52 17.12
N PHE A 260 -0.02 2.12 16.79
CA PHE A 260 0.82 1.27 17.65
C PHE A 260 2.23 1.87 17.83
N PRO A 261 2.42 2.82 18.77
CA PRO A 261 3.72 3.48 18.98
C PRO A 261 4.80 2.54 19.55
N SER A 262 4.48 1.31 19.90
CA SER A 262 5.43 0.31 20.38
C SER A 262 5.02 -1.08 19.89
N ILE A 263 5.95 -1.80 19.28
CA ILE A 263 5.75 -3.14 18.73
C ILE A 263 6.82 -4.06 19.32
N ILE A 264 6.42 -5.27 19.69
CA ILE A 264 7.32 -6.33 20.13
C ILE A 264 7.16 -7.50 19.17
N ASP A 265 8.16 -7.70 18.33
CA ASP A 265 8.21 -8.82 17.39
C ASP A 265 9.23 -9.85 17.89
N GLY A 266 8.94 -11.13 17.70
CA GLY A 266 9.82 -12.22 18.13
C GLY A 266 9.92 -13.28 17.04
N TYR A 267 11.16 -13.68 16.73
CA TYR A 267 11.43 -14.73 15.77
C TYR A 267 12.22 -15.85 16.43
N ALA A 268 11.84 -17.09 16.13
CA ALA A 268 12.54 -18.29 16.60
C ALA A 268 13.08 -19.04 15.39
N THR A 269 14.38 -19.32 15.38
CA THR A 269 14.95 -20.27 14.43
C THR A 269 14.77 -21.70 14.94
N LYS A 270 14.84 -22.69 14.03
CA LYS A 270 14.71 -24.12 14.37
C LYS A 270 15.72 -24.58 15.44
N ASP A 271 16.78 -23.83 15.62
CA ASP A 271 17.96 -24.11 16.42
C ASP A 271 17.82 -23.59 17.87
N SER A 272 16.62 -23.18 18.29
CA SER A 272 16.29 -22.73 19.65
C SER A 272 16.93 -21.41 20.09
N THR A 273 17.48 -20.63 19.16
CA THR A 273 17.79 -19.22 19.42
C THR A 273 16.52 -18.39 19.24
N PHE A 274 16.07 -17.79 20.33
CA PHE A 274 14.94 -16.86 20.36
C PHE A 274 15.48 -15.43 20.30
N GLU A 275 15.26 -14.74 19.19
CA GLU A 275 15.59 -13.33 19.08
C GLU A 275 14.33 -12.50 19.31
N LEU A 276 14.39 -11.67 20.35
CA LEU A 276 13.31 -10.78 20.75
C LEU A 276 13.63 -9.39 20.20
N GLY A 277 12.98 -9.02 19.11
CA GLY A 277 13.05 -7.70 18.51
C GLY A 277 12.12 -6.75 19.26
N VAL A 278 12.61 -6.13 20.32
CA VAL A 278 11.82 -5.12 21.04
C VAL A 278 12.03 -3.76 20.38
N GLN A 279 11.03 -3.29 19.63
CA GLN A 279 10.97 -1.90 19.19
C GLN A 279 10.21 -1.07 20.25
N VAL A 280 10.87 -0.77 21.36
CA VAL A 280 10.36 0.24 22.32
C VAL A 280 10.71 1.62 21.80
N PHE A 281 9.74 2.34 21.23
CA PHE A 281 9.89 3.76 21.01
C PHE A 281 9.33 4.51 22.21
N LYS A 282 10.21 5.22 22.93
CA LYS A 282 9.79 6.14 23.99
C LYS A 282 8.83 7.16 23.37
N ARG A 283 7.63 7.31 23.93
CA ARG A 283 6.87 8.55 23.82
C ARG A 283 7.82 9.68 24.26
N TRP A 284 8.16 10.59 23.36
CA TRP A 284 8.90 11.80 23.69
C TRP A 284 7.97 12.79 24.37
#